data_AF-A0A937DHB3-F1
#
_entry.id   AF-A0A937DHB3-F1
#
_cell.length_a   1.000
_cell.length_b   1.000
_cell.length_c   1.000
_cell.angle_alpha   90.00
_cell.angle_beta   90.00
_cell.angle_gamma   90.00
#
_symmetry.space_group_name_H-M   'P 1'
#
loop_
_entity.id
_entity.type
_entity.pdbx_description
1 polymer ?
#
loop_
_entity_poly.entity_id
_entity_poly.type
_entity_poly.pdbx_seq_one_letter_code
_entity_poly.pdbx_strand_id
1 'polypeptide(L)'
;MAITMQGSWTVRVRARDAAYAQRVVVEGADVGNGVHDGVVGQRLYVRGAQWTLQVQHRPTRQGWRESMLRLGLPNVEAGLLRVEIGSNDGGLDESYDDLVLDCSMPISRCEHVVYGEVTTHEAATPFNPRRDDYLVIDAPVDVPAVCARYPALEAVIGKLYPQRWRHTPGLHADLSPLVLPNGLPGAAIGLRFESRLDDADRCEADQETAVRMLQASVGRVPFHAHAMEAGATILTRTELGAIAQLRDQLMRQTCDTAPAASVLLRFERYHRSASESAGGAYRGTGLREQLGQAMTDAQGRYLFRFRQRRGETSPDLVVQVSAGGCAPSFETAPYDRVANLRRIDLCVPHAACAAPGPPPRLQAVPLPELAAQEKRAAEAALCRRRCS
;
A
#
# COMPACT_ATOMS: atom_id res chain seq x y z
N MET A 1 12.66 -2.61 15.06
CA MET A 1 11.64 -2.51 13.99
C MET A 1 11.91 -3.66 13.04
N ALA A 2 10.87 -4.28 12.47
CA ALA A 2 11.05 -5.43 11.59
C ALA A 2 10.70 -5.08 10.13
N ILE A 3 11.46 -5.62 9.18
CA ILE A 3 11.07 -5.63 7.76
C ILE A 3 10.35 -6.96 7.49
N THR A 4 9.15 -6.90 6.93
CA THR A 4 8.41 -8.09 6.49
C THR A 4 8.92 -8.53 5.12
N MET A 5 9.23 -9.82 4.98
CA MET A 5 9.75 -10.44 3.77
C MET A 5 8.90 -11.67 3.43
N GLN A 6 8.86 -12.05 2.15
CA GLN A 6 8.09 -13.21 1.67
C GLN A 6 8.94 -14.07 0.73
N GLY A 7 8.72 -15.39 0.75
CA GLY A 7 9.44 -16.35 -0.08
C GLY A 7 10.91 -16.55 0.33
N SER A 8 11.69 -17.11 -0.59
CA SER A 8 13.12 -17.42 -0.41
C SER A 8 14.05 -16.23 -0.70
N TRP A 9 14.95 -15.91 0.22
CA TRP A 9 15.98 -14.88 0.08
C TRP A 9 17.31 -15.38 0.66
N THR A 10 18.43 -14.96 0.06
CA THR A 10 19.72 -14.96 0.77
C THR A 10 19.94 -13.60 1.40
N VAL A 11 20.12 -13.58 2.71
CA VAL A 11 20.55 -12.42 3.49
C VAL A 11 22.05 -12.52 3.71
N ARG A 12 22.81 -11.52 3.28
CA ARG A 12 24.26 -11.44 3.51
C ARG A 12 24.58 -10.20 4.32
N VAL A 13 25.38 -10.34 5.38
CA VAL A 13 25.98 -9.18 6.05
C VAL A 13 27.07 -8.61 5.13
N ARG A 14 26.79 -7.47 4.51
CA ARG A 14 27.65 -6.82 3.51
C ARG A 14 28.73 -5.99 4.18
N ALA A 15 28.35 -5.16 5.15
CA ALA A 15 29.21 -4.25 5.87
C ALA A 15 28.73 -4.08 7.32
N ARG A 16 29.62 -3.58 8.17
CA ARG A 16 29.35 -3.24 9.57
C ARG A 16 30.25 -2.07 9.94
N ASP A 17 29.65 -0.95 10.30
CA ASP A 17 30.37 0.20 10.86
C ASP A 17 29.76 0.60 12.21
N ALA A 18 29.89 -0.29 13.19
CA ALA A 18 29.31 -0.10 14.52
C ALA A 18 30.29 -0.51 15.62
N ALA A 19 30.31 0.30 16.69
CA ALA A 19 31.05 0.01 17.92
C ALA A 19 30.37 -1.11 18.75
N TYR A 20 29.04 -1.18 18.72
CA TYR A 20 28.28 -2.21 19.43
C TYR A 20 28.24 -3.54 18.67
N ALA A 21 28.06 -4.62 19.42
CA ALA A 21 27.80 -5.92 18.82
C ALA A 21 26.43 -5.87 18.12
N GLN A 22 26.38 -6.40 16.90
CA GLN A 22 25.18 -6.45 16.05
C GLN A 22 24.77 -7.91 15.81
N ARG A 23 23.47 -8.17 15.68
CA ARG A 23 22.93 -9.47 15.29
C ARG A 23 21.69 -9.33 14.42
N VAL A 24 21.46 -10.33 13.59
CA VAL A 24 20.27 -10.46 12.74
C VAL A 24 19.31 -11.43 13.40
N VAL A 25 18.03 -11.07 13.47
CA VAL A 25 16.97 -11.95 13.99
C VAL A 25 15.96 -12.18 12.87
N VAL A 26 15.70 -13.46 12.60
CA VAL A 26 14.73 -13.92 11.61
C VAL A 26 13.62 -14.65 12.35
N GLU A 27 12.37 -14.23 12.15
CA GLU A 27 11.20 -14.85 12.80
C GLU A 27 10.12 -15.21 11.77
N GLY A 28 9.42 -16.32 12.00
CA GLY A 28 8.31 -16.80 11.15
C GLY A 28 8.74 -17.49 9.85
N ALA A 29 10.03 -17.73 9.63
CA ALA A 29 10.52 -18.46 8.47
C ALA A 29 10.45 -19.98 8.67
N ASP A 30 10.20 -20.72 7.59
CA ASP A 30 10.28 -22.20 7.57
C ASP A 30 11.74 -22.68 7.59
N VAL A 31 12.65 -21.90 6.98
CA VAL A 31 14.09 -22.16 6.91
C VAL A 31 14.84 -20.87 7.26
N GLY A 32 15.92 -20.98 8.04
CA GLY A 32 16.77 -19.84 8.41
C GLY A 32 16.26 -19.01 9.61
N ASN A 33 15.22 -19.50 10.29
CA ASN A 33 14.66 -18.88 11.49
C ASN A 33 15.66 -18.86 12.67
N GLY A 34 15.62 -17.82 13.49
CA GLY A 34 16.43 -17.69 14.71
C GLY A 34 17.32 -16.46 14.76
N VAL A 35 18.29 -16.49 15.67
CA VAL A 35 19.25 -15.40 15.93
C VAL A 35 20.59 -15.75 15.31
N HIS A 36 21.14 -14.82 14.55
CA HIS A 36 22.36 -14.98 13.77
C HIS A 36 23.31 -13.82 14.03
N ASP A 37 24.62 -14.09 14.11
CA ASP A 37 25.59 -13.02 14.35
C ASP A 37 25.62 -11.99 13.18
N GLY A 38 25.93 -10.73 13.51
CA GLY A 38 26.10 -9.64 12.54
C GLY A 38 27.52 -9.57 11.99
N VAL A 39 28.11 -10.71 11.60
CA VAL A 39 29.51 -10.78 11.13
C VAL A 39 29.57 -10.57 9.62
N VAL A 40 30.41 -9.64 9.17
CA VAL A 40 30.62 -9.36 7.73
C VAL A 40 30.98 -10.63 6.98
N GLY A 41 30.27 -10.89 5.87
CA GLY A 41 30.43 -12.09 5.06
C GLY A 41 29.54 -13.26 5.47
N GLN A 42 28.87 -13.19 6.63
CA GLN A 42 27.86 -14.19 7.00
C GLN A 42 26.71 -14.19 6.01
N ARG A 43 26.25 -15.39 5.65
CA ARG A 43 25.17 -15.63 4.69
C ARG A 43 24.14 -16.54 5.31
N LEU A 44 22.87 -16.17 5.14
CA LEU A 44 21.72 -16.87 5.67
C LEU A 44 20.77 -17.10 4.50
N TYR A 45 20.41 -18.35 4.24
CA TYR A 45 19.31 -18.66 3.35
C TYR A 45 18.03 -18.74 4.18
N VAL A 46 17.07 -17.87 3.87
CA VAL A 46 15.82 -17.74 4.60
C VAL A 46 14.67 -18.03 3.63
N ARG A 47 13.74 -18.89 4.04
CA ARG A 47 12.54 -19.20 3.25
C ARG A 47 11.33 -19.29 4.17
N GLY A 48 10.24 -18.68 3.76
CA GLY A 48 8.92 -18.85 4.37
C GLY A 48 7.86 -18.08 3.62
N ALA A 49 6.58 -18.40 3.84
CA ALA A 49 5.47 -17.68 3.19
C ALA A 49 5.47 -16.18 3.56
N GLN A 50 5.68 -15.88 4.84
CA GLN A 50 5.86 -14.54 5.37
C GLN A 50 6.72 -14.63 6.63
N TRP A 51 7.79 -13.84 6.69
CA TRP A 51 8.74 -13.84 7.81
C TRP A 51 9.24 -12.41 8.04
N THR A 52 9.87 -12.18 9.19
CA THR A 52 10.38 -10.86 9.58
C THR A 52 11.90 -10.88 9.74
N LEU A 53 12.51 -9.77 9.37
CA LEU A 53 13.94 -9.51 9.54
C LEU A 53 14.12 -8.33 10.48
N GLN A 54 14.87 -8.53 11.55
CA GLN A 54 15.25 -7.48 12.50
C GLN A 54 16.78 -7.43 12.61
N VAL A 55 17.31 -6.25 12.90
CA VAL A 55 18.69 -6.09 13.39
C VAL A 55 18.61 -5.60 14.82
N GLN A 56 19.44 -6.19 15.67
CA GLN A 56 19.57 -5.79 17.06
C GLN A 56 21.01 -5.44 17.37
N HIS A 57 21.19 -4.45 18.23
CA HIS A 57 22.48 -4.04 18.76
C HIS A 57 22.53 -4.25 20.28
N ARG A 58 23.74 -4.34 20.83
CA ARG A 58 23.94 -4.49 22.27
C ARG A 58 24.91 -3.42 22.81
N PRO A 59 24.39 -2.35 23.45
CA PRO A 59 25.22 -1.39 24.14
C PRO A 59 25.99 -2.05 25.29
N THR A 60 27.16 -1.49 25.63
CA THR A 60 28.02 -2.02 26.69
C THR A 60 27.25 -2.14 28.01
N ARG A 61 27.25 -3.34 28.61
CA ARG A 61 26.52 -3.67 29.86
C ARG A 61 25.00 -3.55 29.78
N GLN A 62 24.41 -3.49 28.58
CA GLN A 62 22.96 -3.52 28.37
C GLN A 62 22.52 -4.83 27.68
N GLY A 63 21.20 -5.02 27.64
CA GLY A 63 20.57 -6.07 26.84
C GLY A 63 20.58 -5.74 25.35
N TRP A 64 20.18 -6.72 24.53
CA TRP A 64 19.94 -6.49 23.11
C TRP A 64 18.73 -5.57 22.92
N ARG A 65 18.84 -4.65 21.96
CA ARG A 65 17.81 -3.69 21.61
C ARG A 65 17.62 -3.68 20.11
N GLU A 66 16.42 -3.34 19.67
CA GLU A 66 16.08 -3.17 18.27
C GLU A 66 16.84 -2.00 17.65
N SER A 67 17.47 -2.25 16.50
CA SER A 67 17.97 -1.19 15.62
C SER A 67 16.84 -0.63 14.76
N MET A 68 16.97 0.62 14.33
CA MET A 68 16.14 1.17 13.27
C MET A 68 16.61 0.60 11.93
N LEU A 69 15.71 0.38 10.98
CA LEU A 69 16.04 -0.16 9.66
C LEU A 69 15.62 0.81 8.56
N ARG A 70 16.32 0.80 7.42
CA ARG A 70 15.92 1.50 6.19
C ARG A 70 16.08 0.56 5.01
N LEU A 71 15.04 0.50 4.19
CA LEU A 71 15.02 -0.26 2.95
C LEU A 71 15.67 0.58 1.84
N GLY A 72 16.63 0.00 1.15
CA GLY A 72 17.19 0.51 -0.09
C GLY A 72 16.28 0.28 -1.30
N LEU A 73 16.63 0.87 -2.44
CA LEU A 73 15.92 0.62 -3.69
C LEU A 73 16.34 -0.74 -4.27
N PRO A 74 15.38 -1.55 -4.77
CA PRO A 74 15.73 -2.79 -5.44
C PRO A 74 16.53 -2.53 -6.72
N ASN A 75 17.54 -3.36 -6.96
CA ASN A 75 18.29 -3.39 -8.20
C ASN A 75 18.31 -4.80 -8.79
N VAL A 76 18.52 -4.92 -10.09
CA VAL A 76 18.66 -6.21 -10.76
C VAL A 76 20.05 -6.30 -11.38
N GLU A 77 20.82 -7.29 -10.93
CA GLU A 77 22.20 -7.49 -11.35
C GLU A 77 22.52 -8.98 -11.39
N ALA A 78 23.16 -9.44 -12.49
CA ALA A 78 23.61 -10.83 -12.65
C ALA A 78 22.51 -11.88 -12.39
N GLY A 79 21.28 -11.63 -12.85
CA GLY A 79 20.14 -12.54 -12.66
C GLY A 79 19.56 -12.57 -11.25
N LEU A 80 19.99 -11.66 -10.37
CA LEU A 80 19.47 -11.50 -9.02
C LEU A 80 18.72 -10.18 -8.90
N LEU A 81 17.58 -10.21 -8.21
CA LEU A 81 17.01 -9.02 -7.59
C LEU A 81 17.70 -8.85 -6.24
N ARG A 82 18.26 -7.66 -5.98
CA ARG A 82 18.92 -7.33 -4.72
C ARG A 82 18.27 -6.12 -4.08
N VAL A 83 18.22 -6.13 -2.76
CA VAL A 83 17.72 -5.04 -1.93
C VAL A 83 18.68 -4.90 -0.75
N GLU A 84 19.12 -3.68 -0.50
CA GLU A 84 19.92 -3.36 0.67
C GLU A 84 19.01 -3.01 1.86
N ILE A 85 19.39 -3.44 3.06
CA ILE A 85 18.76 -3.01 4.31
C ILE A 85 19.86 -2.47 5.21
N GLY A 86 19.82 -1.16 5.47
CA GLY A 86 20.71 -0.50 6.42
C GLY A 86 20.10 -0.47 7.81
N SER A 87 20.92 -0.55 8.85
CA SER A 87 20.49 -0.45 10.25
C SER A 87 21.16 0.70 10.97
N ASN A 88 20.45 1.30 11.93
CA ASN A 88 20.99 2.27 12.87
C ASN A 88 20.81 1.77 14.32
N ASP A 89 21.90 1.71 15.08
CA ASP A 89 21.98 1.17 16.43
C ASP A 89 21.53 2.14 17.54
N GLY A 90 20.86 3.23 17.17
CA GLY A 90 20.37 4.26 18.08
C GLY A 90 21.44 5.28 18.47
N GLY A 91 22.55 5.32 17.73
CA GLY A 91 23.51 6.42 17.71
C GLY A 91 22.87 7.76 17.33
N LEU A 92 23.66 8.83 17.46
CA LEU A 92 23.22 10.20 17.11
C LEU A 92 23.35 10.48 15.60
N ASP A 93 24.07 9.65 14.86
CA ASP A 93 24.15 9.74 13.40
C ASP A 93 22.96 9.03 12.76
N GLU A 94 22.53 9.52 11.59
CA GLU A 94 21.41 8.95 10.83
C GLU A 94 21.91 8.26 9.54
N SER A 95 23.09 7.64 9.60
CA SER A 95 23.79 7.04 8.45
C SER A 95 23.26 5.66 8.04
N TYR A 96 22.73 4.87 8.98
CA TYR A 96 22.19 3.52 8.76
C TYR A 96 23.21 2.51 8.17
N ASP A 97 24.49 2.68 8.51
CA ASP A 97 25.62 1.83 8.12
C ASP A 97 26.17 0.93 9.24
N ASP A 98 25.57 0.96 10.43
CA ASP A 98 25.97 0.14 11.58
C ASP A 98 26.00 -1.36 11.26
N LEU A 99 25.00 -1.81 10.50
CA LEU A 99 24.96 -3.12 9.88
C LEU A 99 24.21 -3.00 8.55
N VAL A 100 24.87 -3.37 7.47
CA VAL A 100 24.29 -3.34 6.12
C VAL A 100 24.08 -4.76 5.64
N LEU A 101 22.83 -5.09 5.30
CA LEU A 101 22.43 -6.38 4.76
C LEU A 101 22.18 -6.27 3.25
N ASP A 102 22.77 -7.19 2.49
CA ASP A 102 22.48 -7.42 1.07
C ASP A 102 21.52 -8.61 0.98
N CYS A 103 20.24 -8.33 0.71
CA CYS A 103 19.20 -9.33 0.52
C CYS A 103 19.03 -9.60 -0.97
N SER A 104 19.09 -10.87 -1.39
CA SER A 104 18.99 -11.22 -2.81
C SER A 104 18.10 -12.43 -3.06
N MET A 105 17.49 -12.45 -4.24
CA MET A 105 16.73 -13.59 -4.75
C MET A 105 16.95 -13.75 -6.26
N PRO A 106 16.89 -14.97 -6.81
CA PRO A 106 16.89 -15.18 -8.25
C PRO A 106 15.66 -14.54 -8.89
N ILE A 107 15.84 -13.88 -10.04
CA ILE A 107 14.70 -13.40 -10.83
C ILE A 107 14.01 -14.56 -11.55
N SER A 108 12.68 -14.54 -11.59
CA SER A 108 11.87 -15.56 -12.26
C SER A 108 10.60 -14.96 -12.84
N ARG A 109 10.06 -15.58 -13.90
CA ARG A 109 8.80 -15.19 -14.56
C ARG A 109 7.59 -15.29 -13.64
N CYS A 110 7.63 -16.16 -12.63
CA CYS A 110 6.55 -16.36 -11.67
C CYS A 110 6.67 -15.49 -10.43
N GLU A 111 7.77 -14.75 -10.28
CA GLU A 111 8.04 -13.93 -9.11
C GLU A 111 7.65 -12.49 -9.39
N HIS A 112 6.88 -11.92 -8.46
CA HIS A 112 6.47 -10.53 -8.50
C HIS A 112 6.95 -9.83 -7.24
N VAL A 113 7.60 -8.69 -7.44
CA VAL A 113 8.06 -7.82 -6.38
C VAL A 113 7.52 -6.42 -6.64
N VAL A 114 6.75 -5.94 -5.67
CA VAL A 114 6.23 -4.59 -5.60
C VAL A 114 7.03 -3.85 -4.54
N TYR A 115 7.48 -2.65 -4.86
CA TYR A 115 8.17 -1.79 -3.91
C TYR A 115 7.74 -0.35 -4.12
N GLY A 116 8.01 0.51 -3.15
CA GLY A 116 7.73 1.94 -3.30
C GLY A 116 7.69 2.63 -1.96
N GLU A 117 7.16 3.85 -1.98
CA GLU A 117 7.02 4.69 -0.80
C GLU A 117 5.54 4.96 -0.52
N VAL A 118 5.17 4.93 0.75
CA VAL A 118 3.87 5.37 1.24
C VAL A 118 4.03 6.76 1.84
N THR A 119 3.25 7.68 1.33
CA THR A 119 3.21 9.07 1.80
C THR A 119 1.80 9.47 2.17
N THR A 120 1.64 10.30 3.18
CA THR A 120 0.34 10.89 3.54
C THR A 120 0.16 12.22 2.85
N HIS A 121 -1.05 12.53 2.38
CA HIS A 121 -1.44 13.89 1.97
C HIS A 121 -2.51 14.47 2.90
N GLU A 122 -2.62 15.80 2.88
CA GLU A 122 -3.65 16.51 3.65
C GLU A 122 -5.07 16.20 3.17
N ALA A 123 -6.02 16.27 4.10
CA ALA A 123 -7.44 15.98 3.86
C ALA A 123 -8.22 17.11 3.14
N ALA A 124 -7.56 18.22 2.79
CA ALA A 124 -8.22 19.40 2.21
C ALA A 124 -8.82 19.13 0.81
N THR A 125 -8.35 18.09 0.13
CA THR A 125 -8.91 17.61 -1.14
C THR A 125 -9.24 16.13 -1.03
N PRO A 126 -10.41 15.70 -1.56
CA PRO A 126 -10.78 14.29 -1.58
C PRO A 126 -10.10 13.53 -2.73
N PHE A 127 -9.22 14.17 -3.51
CA PHE A 127 -8.57 13.55 -4.66
C PHE A 127 -7.17 13.07 -4.31
N ASN A 128 -6.82 11.91 -4.87
CA ASN A 128 -5.48 11.36 -4.72
C ASN A 128 -4.49 12.14 -5.61
N PRO A 129 -3.50 12.86 -5.05
CA PRO A 129 -2.64 13.75 -5.84
C PRO A 129 -1.54 13.01 -6.61
N ARG A 130 -1.30 11.72 -6.33
CA ARG A 130 -0.21 10.95 -6.96
C ARG A 130 -0.68 9.89 -7.96
N ARG A 131 -1.95 9.93 -8.35
CA ARG A 131 -2.50 9.07 -9.40
C ARG A 131 -2.60 9.86 -10.70
N ASP A 132 -1.83 9.43 -11.69
CA ASP A 132 -1.80 10.01 -13.05
C ASP A 132 -2.63 9.15 -14.03
N ASP A 133 -2.80 7.86 -13.75
CA ASP A 133 -3.58 6.95 -14.58
C ASP A 133 -5.10 7.18 -14.50
N TYR A 134 -5.59 7.73 -13.39
CA TYR A 134 -7.00 8.08 -13.18
C TYR A 134 -7.15 9.36 -12.38
N LEU A 135 -8.32 9.99 -12.43
CA LEU A 135 -8.73 10.92 -11.38
C LEU A 135 -9.40 10.11 -10.27
N VAL A 136 -8.68 9.89 -9.16
CA VAL A 136 -9.15 9.07 -8.04
C VAL A 136 -9.70 9.96 -6.93
N ILE A 137 -10.90 9.65 -6.46
CA ILE A 137 -11.51 10.26 -5.26
C ILE A 137 -11.40 9.23 -4.14
N ASP A 138 -10.56 9.54 -3.16
CA ASP A 138 -10.23 8.66 -2.05
C ASP A 138 -11.43 8.46 -1.11
N ALA A 139 -11.60 7.24 -0.63
CA ALA A 139 -12.67 6.90 0.30
C ALA A 139 -12.33 7.34 1.75
N PRO A 140 -13.35 7.57 2.61
CA PRO A 140 -14.79 7.53 2.31
C PRO A 140 -15.24 8.73 1.45
N VAL A 141 -16.12 8.49 0.49
CA VAL A 141 -16.55 9.53 -0.48
C VAL A 141 -17.92 10.11 -0.12
N ASP A 142 -17.94 11.40 0.22
CA ASP A 142 -19.17 12.20 0.30
C ASP A 142 -19.47 12.79 -1.09
N VAL A 143 -20.23 12.02 -1.88
CA VAL A 143 -20.56 12.40 -3.27
C VAL A 143 -21.30 13.74 -3.35
N PRO A 144 -22.34 14.02 -2.53
CA PRO A 144 -22.95 15.34 -2.49
C PRO A 144 -21.97 16.48 -2.23
N ALA A 145 -21.07 16.35 -1.25
CA ALA A 145 -20.08 17.39 -0.96
C ALA A 145 -19.07 17.58 -2.10
N VAL A 146 -18.62 16.48 -2.72
CA VAL A 146 -17.75 16.53 -3.89
C VAL A 146 -18.43 17.25 -5.05
N CYS A 147 -19.68 16.93 -5.36
CA CYS A 147 -20.40 17.54 -6.47
C CYS A 147 -20.79 19.00 -6.21
N ALA A 148 -21.08 19.36 -4.95
CA ALA A 148 -21.29 20.75 -4.57
C ALA A 148 -20.05 21.62 -4.82
N ARG A 149 -18.84 21.05 -4.59
CA ARG A 149 -17.57 21.73 -4.86
C ARG A 149 -17.17 21.66 -6.34
N TYR A 150 -17.51 20.59 -7.03
CA TYR A 150 -17.17 20.33 -8.44
C TYR A 150 -18.41 19.91 -9.25
N PRO A 151 -19.28 20.87 -9.63
CA PRO A 151 -20.58 20.55 -10.25
C PRO A 151 -20.47 19.72 -11.54
N ALA A 152 -19.38 19.87 -12.29
CA ALA A 152 -19.16 19.10 -13.52
C ALA A 152 -19.04 17.59 -13.29
N LEU A 153 -18.73 17.15 -12.06
CA LEU A 153 -18.64 15.74 -11.72
C LEU A 153 -20.00 15.09 -11.45
N GLU A 154 -21.08 15.86 -11.29
CA GLU A 154 -22.39 15.31 -10.95
C GLU A 154 -22.91 14.34 -12.02
N ALA A 155 -22.87 14.76 -13.28
CA ALA A 155 -23.28 13.91 -14.40
C ALA A 155 -22.37 12.68 -14.57
N VAL A 156 -21.05 12.86 -14.36
CA VAL A 156 -20.05 11.80 -14.47
C VAL A 156 -20.27 10.72 -13.41
N ILE A 157 -20.32 11.12 -12.14
CA ILE A 157 -20.50 10.20 -11.02
C ILE A 157 -21.90 9.58 -11.08
N GLY A 158 -22.93 10.33 -11.46
CA GLY A 158 -24.28 9.80 -11.66
C GLY A 158 -24.36 8.68 -12.71
N LYS A 159 -23.55 8.74 -13.78
CA LYS A 159 -23.47 7.70 -14.82
C LYS A 159 -22.63 6.50 -14.39
N LEU A 160 -21.44 6.74 -13.85
CA LEU A 160 -20.48 5.67 -13.53
C LEU A 160 -20.83 4.95 -12.23
N TYR A 161 -21.39 5.69 -11.26
CA TYR A 161 -21.61 5.28 -9.87
C TYR A 161 -23.01 5.63 -9.36
N PRO A 162 -24.11 5.30 -10.08
CA PRO A 162 -25.46 5.66 -9.66
C PRO A 162 -25.83 5.13 -8.26
N GLN A 163 -25.25 4.00 -7.86
CA GLN A 163 -25.45 3.41 -6.53
C GLN A 163 -24.90 4.28 -5.39
N ARG A 164 -23.84 5.06 -5.64
CA ARG A 164 -23.19 5.90 -4.61
C ARG A 164 -24.02 7.11 -4.22
N TRP A 165 -24.99 7.50 -5.05
CA TRP A 165 -25.89 8.62 -4.77
C TRP A 165 -26.92 8.32 -3.67
N ARG A 166 -27.22 7.03 -3.46
CA ARG A 166 -28.31 6.58 -2.58
C ARG A 166 -27.81 6.04 -1.24
N HIS A 167 -26.50 5.87 -1.10
CA HIS A 167 -25.91 5.39 0.14
C HIS A 167 -25.59 6.59 1.04
N THR A 168 -26.43 6.79 2.07
CA THR A 168 -26.01 7.51 3.27
C THR A 168 -24.86 6.73 3.91
N PRO A 169 -23.75 7.36 4.33
CA PRO A 169 -22.65 6.64 4.98
C PRO A 169 -23.16 5.82 6.16
N GLY A 170 -23.22 4.50 6.00
CA GLY A 170 -23.57 3.57 7.06
C GLY A 170 -22.36 3.27 7.96
N LEU A 171 -22.60 2.51 9.04
CA LEU A 171 -21.61 2.16 10.07
C LEU A 171 -20.36 1.40 9.54
N HIS A 172 -20.43 0.86 8.32
CA HIS A 172 -19.29 0.31 7.60
C HIS A 172 -19.00 1.21 6.40
N ALA A 173 -17.98 2.06 6.53
CA ALA A 173 -17.54 2.91 5.45
C ALA A 173 -17.07 2.03 4.28
N ASP A 174 -17.68 2.22 3.12
CA ASP A 174 -17.15 1.65 1.88
C ASP A 174 -15.79 2.29 1.62
N LEU A 175 -14.73 1.50 1.68
CA LEU A 175 -13.36 1.95 1.46
C LEU A 175 -13.00 2.04 -0.03
N SER A 176 -13.88 1.60 -0.93
CA SER A 176 -13.59 1.59 -2.36
C SER A 176 -13.62 3.04 -2.90
N PRO A 177 -12.52 3.53 -3.48
CA PRO A 177 -12.49 4.88 -4.05
C PRO A 177 -13.38 4.98 -5.30
N LEU A 178 -13.70 6.21 -5.70
CA LEU A 178 -14.23 6.45 -7.06
C LEU A 178 -13.06 6.65 -8.02
N VAL A 179 -13.11 5.97 -9.16
CA VAL A 179 -12.04 5.98 -10.15
C VAL A 179 -12.62 6.51 -11.45
N LEU A 180 -12.28 7.76 -11.76
CA LEU A 180 -12.79 8.44 -12.95
C LEU A 180 -11.77 8.34 -14.09
N PRO A 181 -12.18 7.91 -15.29
CA PRO A 181 -11.28 7.86 -16.44
C PRO A 181 -10.88 9.29 -16.82
N ASN A 182 -9.59 9.53 -17.00
CA ASN A 182 -9.08 10.86 -17.36
C ASN A 182 -8.80 11.03 -18.87
N GLY A 183 -9.05 9.98 -19.66
CA GLY A 183 -8.89 10.00 -21.12
C GLY A 183 -7.43 10.08 -21.60
N LEU A 184 -6.46 9.94 -20.70
CA LEU A 184 -5.03 9.97 -21.03
C LEU A 184 -4.46 8.54 -21.03
N PRO A 185 -3.53 8.23 -21.96
CA PRO A 185 -2.82 6.96 -21.93
C PRO A 185 -1.91 6.90 -20.71
N GLY A 186 -2.36 6.19 -19.66
CA GLY A 186 -1.52 5.86 -18.52
C GLY A 186 -0.45 4.84 -18.93
N ALA A 187 0.80 5.28 -19.05
CA ALA A 187 1.93 4.39 -19.26
C ALA A 187 2.58 4.05 -17.92
N ALA A 188 2.34 2.83 -17.46
CA ALA A 188 2.94 2.27 -16.29
C ALA A 188 4.24 1.56 -16.71
N ILE A 189 5.44 2.03 -16.30
CA ILE A 189 6.71 1.34 -16.62
C ILE A 189 7.11 0.34 -15.52
N GLY A 190 7.37 -0.91 -15.89
CA GLY A 190 7.90 -1.93 -14.99
C GLY A 190 8.96 -2.81 -15.66
N LEU A 191 9.62 -3.67 -14.88
CA LEU A 191 10.50 -4.70 -15.43
C LEU A 191 9.76 -6.03 -15.49
N ARG A 192 9.87 -6.68 -16.64
CA ARG A 192 9.45 -8.06 -16.83
C ARG A 192 10.67 -8.94 -16.76
N PHE A 193 10.56 -10.02 -15.99
CA PHE A 193 11.61 -11.01 -15.90
C PHE A 193 11.37 -12.08 -16.95
N GLU A 194 12.42 -12.43 -17.69
CA GLU A 194 12.39 -13.52 -18.64
C GLU A 194 13.46 -14.54 -18.25
N SER A 195 13.02 -15.78 -17.99
CA SER A 195 13.92 -16.91 -17.83
C SER A 195 13.91 -17.71 -19.13
N ARG A 196 15.08 -18.06 -19.66
CA ARG A 196 15.22 -19.01 -20.78
C ARG A 196 14.97 -20.47 -20.37
N LEU A 197 15.00 -20.76 -19.07
CA LEU A 197 14.67 -22.07 -18.54
C LEU A 197 13.18 -22.04 -18.14
N ASP A 198 12.35 -22.62 -19.00
CA ASP A 198 10.88 -22.71 -18.86
C ASP A 198 10.42 -23.78 -17.83
N ASP A 199 11.32 -24.23 -16.96
CA ASP A 199 11.04 -25.32 -16.02
C ASP A 199 10.38 -24.78 -14.74
N ALA A 200 9.04 -24.81 -14.73
CA ALA A 200 8.16 -24.23 -13.73
C ALA A 200 8.40 -24.75 -12.29
N ASP A 201 8.95 -25.96 -12.13
CA ASP A 201 9.23 -26.57 -10.82
C ASP A 201 10.52 -26.05 -10.17
N ARG A 202 11.31 -25.23 -10.89
CA ARG A 202 12.60 -24.72 -10.40
C ARG A 202 12.55 -23.31 -9.80
N CYS A 203 11.36 -22.72 -9.63
CA CYS A 203 11.26 -21.39 -8.99
C CYS A 203 11.77 -21.39 -7.53
N GLU A 204 11.86 -22.55 -6.89
CA GLU A 204 12.47 -22.75 -5.56
C GLU A 204 13.77 -23.58 -5.61
N ALA A 205 14.49 -23.62 -6.73
CA ALA A 205 15.82 -24.21 -6.72
C ALA A 205 16.75 -23.37 -5.81
N ASP A 206 17.63 -24.04 -5.05
CA ASP A 206 18.64 -23.37 -4.22
C ASP A 206 19.34 -22.27 -5.02
N GLN A 207 19.52 -21.10 -4.41
CA GLN A 207 20.01 -19.90 -5.11
C GLN A 207 21.30 -20.13 -5.88
N GLU A 208 22.20 -20.98 -5.37
CA GLU A 208 23.45 -21.28 -6.07
C GLU A 208 23.22 -22.10 -7.35
N THR A 209 22.29 -23.06 -7.32
CA THR A 209 21.84 -23.83 -8.49
C THR A 209 21.04 -22.94 -9.44
N ALA A 210 20.14 -22.11 -8.92
CA ALA A 210 19.33 -21.17 -9.70
C ALA A 210 20.22 -20.14 -10.42
N VAL A 211 21.15 -19.49 -9.73
CA VAL A 211 22.07 -18.49 -10.30
C VAL A 211 23.02 -19.11 -11.33
N ARG A 212 23.55 -20.32 -11.07
CA ARG A 212 24.39 -21.03 -12.06
C ARG A 212 23.63 -21.42 -13.32
N MET A 213 22.30 -21.60 -13.22
CA MET A 213 21.44 -22.00 -14.33
C MET A 213 20.75 -20.82 -15.04
N LEU A 214 20.58 -19.67 -14.38
CA LEU A 214 19.81 -18.54 -14.90
C LEU A 214 20.62 -17.73 -15.94
N GLN A 215 20.41 -18.04 -17.22
CA GLN A 215 20.48 -17.03 -18.28
C GLN A 215 19.17 -16.23 -18.28
N ALA A 216 18.99 -15.38 -17.27
CA ALA A 216 17.81 -14.52 -17.19
C ALA A 216 18.05 -13.21 -17.93
N SER A 217 17.08 -12.80 -18.74
CA SER A 217 17.03 -11.48 -19.35
C SER A 217 16.02 -10.61 -18.64
N VAL A 218 16.33 -9.31 -18.55
CA VAL A 218 15.45 -8.30 -17.98
C VAL A 218 14.98 -7.41 -19.11
N GLY A 219 13.66 -7.41 -19.36
CA GLY A 219 13.03 -6.51 -20.31
C GLY A 219 12.35 -5.35 -19.60
N ARG A 220 12.56 -4.12 -20.05
CA ARG A 220 11.66 -3.00 -19.71
C ARG A 220 10.40 -3.14 -20.55
N VAL A 221 9.24 -3.18 -19.90
CA VAL A 221 7.96 -3.32 -20.60
C VAL A 221 7.06 -2.14 -20.22
N PRO A 222 6.54 -1.39 -21.20
CA PRO A 222 5.46 -0.44 -20.94
C PRO A 222 4.16 -1.22 -20.74
N PHE A 223 3.52 -1.01 -19.60
CA PHE A 223 2.18 -1.52 -19.32
C PHE A 223 1.20 -0.40 -19.64
N HIS A 224 0.26 -0.70 -20.54
CA HIS A 224 -0.85 0.21 -20.82
C HIS A 224 -1.93 -0.13 -19.80
N ALA A 225 -2.24 0.84 -18.92
CA ALA A 225 -3.34 0.68 -17.99
C ALA A 225 -4.65 0.50 -18.78
N HIS A 226 -5.56 -0.34 -18.31
CA HIS A 226 -6.92 -0.42 -18.88
C HIS A 226 -7.74 0.85 -18.59
N ALA A 227 -7.14 1.80 -17.89
CA ALA A 227 -7.67 3.10 -17.53
C ALA A 227 -8.37 3.87 -18.65
N MET A 228 -7.92 3.70 -19.90
CA MET A 228 -8.54 4.38 -21.04
C MET A 228 -9.95 3.89 -21.36
N GLU A 229 -10.31 2.65 -21.02
CA GLU A 229 -11.56 2.02 -21.49
C GLU A 229 -12.63 1.90 -20.39
N ALA A 230 -12.20 1.73 -19.13
CA ALA A 230 -13.13 1.52 -18.01
C ALA A 230 -13.99 2.76 -17.74
N GLY A 231 -15.29 2.67 -18.05
CA GLY A 231 -16.29 3.71 -17.89
C GLY A 231 -16.26 4.81 -18.96
N ALA A 232 -15.15 4.96 -19.69
CA ALA A 232 -14.97 6.04 -20.66
C ALA A 232 -15.98 5.99 -21.81
N THR A 233 -16.40 4.79 -22.22
CA THR A 233 -17.38 4.58 -23.31
C THR A 233 -18.78 5.12 -23.00
N ILE A 234 -19.10 5.30 -21.72
CA ILE A 234 -20.40 5.80 -21.24
C ILE A 234 -20.38 7.34 -21.12
N LEU A 235 -19.19 7.95 -21.10
CA LEU A 235 -19.02 9.38 -20.97
C LEU A 235 -18.99 10.10 -22.33
N THR A 236 -19.55 11.29 -22.36
CA THR A 236 -19.46 12.20 -23.51
C THR A 236 -18.08 12.86 -23.55
N ARG A 237 -17.68 13.39 -24.72
CA ARG A 237 -16.43 14.17 -24.85
C ARG A 237 -16.40 15.38 -23.92
N THR A 238 -17.54 16.03 -23.70
CA THR A 238 -17.65 17.17 -22.78
C THR A 238 -17.36 16.77 -21.35
N GLU A 239 -17.90 15.63 -20.90
CA GLU A 239 -17.65 15.08 -19.56
C GLU A 239 -16.18 14.67 -19.37
N LEU A 240 -15.58 13.99 -20.35
CA LEU A 240 -14.16 13.67 -20.33
C LEU A 240 -13.29 14.94 -20.28
N GLY A 241 -13.67 15.97 -21.06
CA GLY A 241 -13.02 17.28 -21.03
C GLY A 241 -13.09 17.96 -19.66
N ALA A 242 -14.22 17.85 -18.96
CA ALA A 242 -14.36 18.38 -17.61
C ALA A 242 -13.47 17.65 -16.59
N ILE A 243 -13.36 16.32 -16.68
CA ILE A 243 -12.45 15.54 -15.84
C ILE A 243 -11.00 15.95 -16.09
N ALA A 244 -10.60 16.11 -17.36
CA ALA A 244 -9.25 16.54 -17.72
C ALA A 244 -8.93 17.95 -17.19
N GLN A 245 -9.85 18.90 -17.35
CA GLN A 245 -9.70 20.27 -16.82
C GLN A 245 -9.57 20.28 -15.29
N LEU A 246 -10.41 19.50 -14.59
CA LEU A 246 -10.34 19.39 -13.15
C LEU A 246 -9.00 18.79 -12.71
N ARG A 247 -8.54 17.74 -13.39
CA ARG A 247 -7.22 17.14 -13.14
C ARG A 247 -6.11 18.18 -13.31
N ASP A 248 -6.11 18.96 -14.40
CA ASP A 248 -5.10 20.00 -14.63
C ASP A 248 -5.08 21.07 -13.52
N GLN A 249 -6.25 21.39 -12.95
CA GLN A 249 -6.35 22.32 -11.81
C GLN A 249 -5.78 21.71 -10.54
N LEU A 250 -6.09 20.44 -10.27
CA LEU A 250 -5.64 19.73 -9.06
C LEU A 250 -4.14 19.42 -9.10
N MET A 251 -3.60 19.01 -10.24
CA MET A 251 -2.17 18.67 -10.40
C MET A 251 -1.24 19.89 -10.25
N ARG A 252 -1.78 21.11 -10.38
CA ARG A 252 -1.02 22.34 -10.10
C ARG A 252 -0.96 22.69 -8.62
N GLN A 253 -1.77 22.05 -7.78
CA GLN A 253 -1.72 22.26 -6.35
C GLN A 253 -0.57 21.44 -5.78
N THR A 254 0.40 22.11 -5.16
CA THR A 254 1.44 21.43 -4.40
C THR A 254 0.78 20.76 -3.20
N CYS A 255 0.78 19.44 -3.15
CA CYS A 255 0.38 18.70 -1.96
C CYS A 255 1.63 18.44 -1.11
N ASP A 256 1.63 18.95 0.10
CA ASP A 256 2.62 18.54 1.10
C ASP A 256 2.38 17.07 1.43
N THR A 257 3.44 16.27 1.29
CA THR A 257 3.39 14.84 1.58
C THR A 257 4.46 14.48 2.60
N ALA A 258 4.09 13.69 3.61
CA ALA A 258 5.00 13.17 4.61
C ALA A 258 5.13 11.64 4.49
N PRO A 259 6.29 11.04 4.78
CA PRO A 259 6.43 9.59 4.85
C PRO A 259 5.45 8.96 5.86
N ALA A 260 4.79 7.88 5.46
CA ALA A 260 3.89 7.12 6.34
C ALA A 260 4.65 5.90 6.91
N ALA A 261 5.29 6.07 8.06
CA ALA A 261 6.09 5.04 8.69
C ALA A 261 5.24 4.02 9.47
N SER A 262 5.74 2.78 9.61
CA SER A 262 5.11 1.69 10.38
C SER A 262 3.65 1.37 10.01
N VAL A 263 3.27 1.57 8.76
CA VAL A 263 1.94 1.26 8.22
C VAL A 263 1.91 -0.16 7.69
N LEU A 264 0.84 -0.91 8.02
CA LEU A 264 0.60 -2.24 7.48
C LEU A 264 -0.12 -2.12 6.13
N LEU A 265 0.45 -2.77 5.12
CA LEU A 265 -0.07 -2.87 3.77
C LEU A 265 -0.53 -4.31 3.53
N ARG A 266 -1.78 -4.49 3.17
CA ARG A 266 -2.32 -5.78 2.73
C ARG A 266 -2.50 -5.74 1.22
N PHE A 267 -1.85 -6.67 0.53
CA PHE A 267 -1.91 -6.79 -0.92
C PHE A 267 -2.96 -7.83 -1.29
N GLU A 268 -3.90 -7.40 -2.13
CA GLU A 268 -4.95 -8.25 -2.67
C GLU A 268 -4.82 -8.29 -4.18
N ARG A 269 -4.89 -9.50 -4.73
CA ARG A 269 -5.14 -9.69 -6.15
C ARG A 269 -6.60 -9.35 -6.41
N TYR A 270 -6.83 -8.47 -7.37
CA TYR A 270 -8.16 -8.06 -7.78
C TYR A 270 -8.53 -8.70 -9.11
N HIS A 271 -9.60 -9.48 -9.11
CA HIS A 271 -10.23 -9.96 -10.33
C HIS A 271 -11.42 -9.08 -10.64
N ARG A 272 -11.25 -8.24 -11.67
CA ARG A 272 -12.33 -7.40 -12.20
C ARG A 272 -13.59 -8.23 -12.45
N SER A 273 -14.73 -7.68 -12.06
CA SER A 273 -16.04 -8.21 -12.43
C SER A 273 -16.20 -8.27 -13.95
N ALA A 274 -17.17 -9.06 -14.44
CA ALA A 274 -17.48 -9.13 -15.87
C ALA A 274 -17.81 -7.75 -16.45
N SER A 275 -18.52 -6.90 -15.70
CA SER A 275 -18.84 -5.53 -16.14
C SER A 275 -17.61 -4.64 -16.23
N GLU A 276 -16.69 -4.70 -15.26
CA GLU A 276 -15.46 -3.90 -15.29
C GLU A 276 -14.52 -4.38 -16.41
N SER A 277 -14.47 -5.69 -16.64
CA SER A 277 -13.69 -6.29 -17.73
C SER A 277 -14.25 -5.92 -19.11
N ALA A 278 -15.55 -5.69 -19.21
CA ALA A 278 -16.21 -5.20 -20.43
C ALA A 278 -16.10 -3.67 -20.62
N GLY A 279 -15.29 -2.99 -19.80
CA GLY A 279 -15.11 -1.53 -19.88
C GLY A 279 -16.10 -0.74 -19.03
N GLY A 280 -16.74 -1.35 -18.04
CA GLY A 280 -17.50 -0.62 -17.01
C GLY A 280 -16.59 0.10 -16.00
N ALA A 281 -17.15 1.02 -15.22
CA ALA A 281 -16.43 1.72 -14.16
C ALA A 281 -15.98 0.76 -13.04
N TYR A 282 -14.83 1.02 -12.43
CA TYR A 282 -14.35 0.29 -11.25
C TYR A 282 -15.34 0.44 -10.11
N ARG A 283 -15.85 -0.67 -9.56
CA ARG A 283 -16.78 -0.68 -8.42
C ARG A 283 -16.19 -1.28 -7.14
N GLY A 284 -15.02 -1.93 -7.23
CA GLY A 284 -14.40 -2.63 -6.10
C GLY A 284 -15.11 -3.92 -5.69
N THR A 285 -16.09 -4.37 -6.48
CA THR A 285 -16.92 -5.56 -6.21
C THR A 285 -16.37 -6.85 -6.85
N GLY A 286 -15.24 -6.77 -7.55
CA GLY A 286 -14.54 -7.92 -8.11
C GLY A 286 -14.07 -8.90 -7.03
N LEU A 287 -13.71 -10.13 -7.44
CA LEU A 287 -13.22 -11.15 -6.53
C LEU A 287 -11.82 -10.78 -6.04
N ARG A 288 -11.58 -10.97 -4.74
CA ARG A 288 -10.33 -10.60 -4.07
C ARG A 288 -9.65 -11.85 -3.52
N GLU A 289 -8.35 -11.96 -3.75
CA GLU A 289 -7.50 -13.00 -3.17
C GLU A 289 -6.39 -12.31 -2.37
N GLN A 290 -6.30 -12.59 -1.07
CA GLN A 290 -5.23 -12.03 -0.23
C GLN A 290 -3.89 -12.68 -0.61
N LEU A 291 -2.94 -11.86 -1.06
CA LEU A 291 -1.60 -12.33 -1.44
C LEU A 291 -0.63 -12.34 -0.27
N GLY A 292 -0.77 -11.37 0.65
CA GLY A 292 0.12 -11.23 1.80
C GLY A 292 0.14 -9.80 2.33
N GLN A 293 1.11 -9.52 3.19
CA GLN A 293 1.24 -8.22 3.84
C GLN A 293 2.70 -7.74 3.85
N ALA A 294 2.89 -6.42 3.84
CA ALA A 294 4.17 -5.78 4.08
C ALA A 294 4.00 -4.62 5.06
N MET A 295 5.08 -4.19 5.70
CA MET A 295 5.09 -3.02 6.57
C MET A 295 6.08 -2.00 6.03
N THR A 296 5.73 -0.72 6.13
CA THR A 296 6.62 0.38 5.74
C THR A 296 7.70 0.62 6.79
N ASP A 297 8.92 0.93 6.35
CA ASP A 297 10.01 1.36 7.22
C ASP A 297 9.83 2.80 7.75
N ALA A 298 10.85 3.34 8.42
CA ALA A 298 10.84 4.69 8.97
C ALA A 298 10.72 5.81 7.91
N GLN A 299 11.02 5.52 6.64
CA GLN A 299 10.91 6.44 5.50
C GLN A 299 9.66 6.15 4.67
N GLY A 300 8.75 5.29 5.14
CA GLY A 300 7.54 4.92 4.40
C GLY A 300 7.81 3.92 3.28
N ARG A 301 9.02 3.36 3.16
CA ARG A 301 9.36 2.42 2.09
C ARG A 301 8.88 1.02 2.41
N TYR A 302 8.46 0.29 1.39
CA TYR A 302 8.04 -1.10 1.53
C TYR A 302 8.55 -1.97 0.39
N LEU A 303 8.60 -3.27 0.68
CA LEU A 303 8.87 -4.35 -0.27
C LEU A 303 7.82 -5.43 -0.04
N PHE A 304 7.18 -5.88 -1.11
CA PHE A 304 6.23 -6.98 -1.06
C PHE A 304 6.52 -7.94 -2.21
N ARG A 305 6.70 -9.21 -1.88
CA ARG A 305 6.87 -10.28 -2.85
C ARG A 305 5.68 -11.23 -2.83
N PHE A 306 5.27 -11.68 -4.00
CA PHE A 306 4.33 -12.79 -4.16
C PHE A 306 4.65 -13.61 -5.41
N ARG A 307 4.13 -14.84 -5.43
CA ARG A 307 4.27 -15.74 -6.58
C ARG A 307 2.97 -15.79 -7.37
N GLN A 308 3.09 -15.72 -8.69
CA GLN A 308 2.00 -15.90 -9.62
C GLN A 308 1.94 -17.36 -10.11
N ARG A 309 0.74 -17.92 -10.30
CA ARG A 309 0.60 -19.28 -10.85
C ARG A 309 0.85 -19.27 -12.35
N ARG A 310 1.33 -20.39 -12.88
CA ARG A 310 1.63 -20.53 -14.30
C ARG A 310 0.38 -20.31 -15.15
N GLY A 311 0.52 -19.54 -16.23
CA GLY A 311 -0.56 -19.27 -17.19
C GLY A 311 -1.54 -18.19 -16.76
N GLU A 312 -1.40 -17.66 -15.54
CA GLU A 312 -2.16 -16.47 -15.13
C GLU A 312 -1.63 -15.23 -15.87
N THR A 313 -2.53 -14.30 -16.19
CA THR A 313 -2.19 -12.96 -16.72
C THR A 313 -1.69 -12.07 -15.60
N SER A 314 -0.81 -11.11 -15.87
CA SER A 314 -0.31 -10.16 -14.86
C SER A 314 -1.46 -9.63 -13.99
N PRO A 315 -1.34 -9.71 -12.65
CA PRO A 315 -2.46 -9.45 -11.76
C PRO A 315 -2.75 -7.95 -11.65
N ASP A 316 -4.01 -7.61 -11.45
CA ASP A 316 -4.37 -6.30 -10.90
C ASP A 316 -4.23 -6.36 -9.38
N LEU A 317 -3.67 -5.32 -8.77
CA LEU A 317 -3.48 -5.26 -7.32
C LEU A 317 -4.30 -4.13 -6.70
N VAL A 318 -4.92 -4.43 -5.57
CA VAL A 318 -5.48 -3.44 -4.65
C VAL A 318 -4.70 -3.52 -3.35
N VAL A 319 -4.39 -2.37 -2.76
CA VAL A 319 -3.67 -2.30 -1.48
C VAL A 319 -4.61 -1.72 -0.43
N GLN A 320 -4.78 -2.47 0.65
CA GLN A 320 -5.44 -1.97 1.85
C GLN A 320 -4.40 -1.50 2.86
N VAL A 321 -4.70 -0.38 3.50
CA VAL A 321 -3.81 0.30 4.42
C VAL A 321 -4.44 0.25 5.81
N SER A 322 -3.63 -0.11 6.81
CA SER A 322 -4.03 -0.15 8.21
C SER A 322 -2.97 0.53 9.07
N ALA A 323 -3.39 1.53 9.86
CA ALA A 323 -2.56 2.13 10.89
C ALA A 323 -3.12 1.82 12.28
N GLY A 324 -2.28 1.22 13.14
CA GLY A 324 -2.61 1.00 14.55
C GLY A 324 -3.72 -0.03 14.85
N GLY A 325 -4.10 -0.88 13.89
CA GLY A 325 -5.11 -1.93 14.09
C GLY A 325 -5.19 -2.95 12.94
N CYS A 326 -6.01 -3.99 13.11
CA CYS A 326 -6.18 -5.06 12.11
C CYS A 326 -7.19 -4.72 10.99
N ALA A 327 -8.02 -3.69 11.20
CA ALA A 327 -9.02 -3.26 10.23
C ALA A 327 -8.38 -2.30 9.21
N PRO A 328 -8.72 -2.42 7.91
CA PRO A 328 -8.30 -1.45 6.91
C PRO A 328 -8.96 -0.09 7.18
N SER A 329 -8.18 0.98 7.10
CA SER A 329 -8.63 2.37 7.18
C SER A 329 -8.73 3.03 5.80
N PHE A 330 -8.04 2.48 4.80
CA PHE A 330 -8.01 2.99 3.43
C PHE A 330 -7.76 1.87 2.43
N GLU A 331 -8.24 2.07 1.20
CA GLU A 331 -8.02 1.18 0.08
C GLU A 331 -7.66 1.98 -1.17
N THR A 332 -6.67 1.51 -1.93
CA THR A 332 -6.23 2.15 -3.16
C THR A 332 -7.19 1.86 -4.33
N ALA A 333 -7.17 2.71 -5.35
CA ALA A 333 -7.60 2.31 -6.69
C ALA A 333 -6.75 1.10 -7.18
N PRO A 334 -7.28 0.28 -8.10
CA PRO A 334 -6.52 -0.85 -8.61
C PRO A 334 -5.30 -0.39 -9.42
N TYR A 335 -4.21 -1.14 -9.27
CA TYR A 335 -3.02 -1.07 -10.10
C TYR A 335 -3.07 -2.18 -11.13
N ASP A 336 -3.17 -1.79 -12.40
CA ASP A 336 -3.41 -2.74 -13.48
C ASP A 336 -2.16 -3.50 -13.92
N ARG A 337 -2.32 -4.79 -14.20
CA ARG A 337 -1.32 -5.65 -14.86
C ARG A 337 0.09 -5.48 -14.30
N VAL A 338 0.24 -5.69 -12.99
CA VAL A 338 1.50 -5.45 -12.28
C VAL A 338 2.62 -6.35 -12.81
N ALA A 339 3.74 -5.71 -13.18
CA ALA A 339 4.95 -6.35 -13.70
C ALA A 339 5.64 -7.26 -12.66
N ASN A 340 6.65 -8.03 -13.09
CA ASN A 340 7.46 -8.85 -12.17
C ASN A 340 8.26 -7.99 -11.18
N LEU A 341 8.75 -6.82 -11.57
CA LEU A 341 9.25 -5.83 -10.64
C LEU A 341 8.62 -4.49 -10.94
N ARG A 342 7.89 -3.96 -9.96
CA ARG A 342 7.12 -2.73 -10.13
C ARG A 342 7.27 -1.79 -8.95
N ARG A 343 7.60 -0.53 -9.25
CA ARG A 343 7.43 0.56 -8.30
C ARG A 343 5.97 1.00 -8.24
N ILE A 344 5.40 1.04 -7.05
CA ILE A 344 4.06 1.56 -6.74
C ILE A 344 4.24 2.51 -5.55
N ASP A 345 4.17 3.81 -5.79
CA ASP A 345 4.15 4.78 -4.70
C ASP A 345 2.70 5.01 -4.27
N LEU A 346 2.43 4.89 -2.98
CA LEU A 346 1.12 5.08 -2.40
C LEU A 346 1.02 6.49 -1.81
N CYS A 347 -0.05 7.18 -2.14
CA CYS A 347 -0.41 8.42 -1.47
C CYS A 347 -1.76 8.20 -0.78
N VAL A 348 -1.79 8.39 0.53
CA VAL A 348 -2.94 8.04 1.37
C VAL A 348 -3.37 9.25 2.19
N PRO A 349 -4.66 9.40 2.52
CA PRO A 349 -5.09 10.49 3.39
C PRO A 349 -4.43 10.39 4.77
N HIS A 350 -3.98 11.51 5.33
CA HIS A 350 -3.34 11.51 6.66
C HIS A 350 -4.20 10.86 7.74
N ALA A 351 -5.53 11.07 7.68
CA ALA A 351 -6.49 10.47 8.61
C ALA A 351 -6.52 8.92 8.57
N ALA A 352 -6.12 8.30 7.46
CA ALA A 352 -6.03 6.85 7.34
C ALA A 352 -4.79 6.27 8.04
N CYS A 353 -3.75 7.09 8.24
CA CYS A 353 -2.50 6.70 8.89
C CYS A 353 -2.40 7.14 10.35
N ALA A 354 -3.27 8.04 10.81
CA ALA A 354 -3.35 8.40 12.21
C ALA A 354 -3.83 7.17 13.02
N ALA A 355 -3.13 6.84 14.10
CA ALA A 355 -3.66 5.91 15.09
C ALA A 355 -5.06 6.42 15.51
N PRO A 356 -6.06 5.54 15.66
CA PRO A 356 -7.38 5.97 16.11
C PRO A 356 -7.19 6.76 17.40
N GLY A 357 -7.48 8.05 17.36
CA GLY A 357 -7.48 8.87 18.57
C GLY A 357 -8.40 8.21 19.60
N PRO A 358 -8.21 8.49 20.91
CA PRO A 358 -9.23 8.10 21.87
C PRO A 358 -10.57 8.60 21.34
N PRO A 359 -11.64 7.78 21.38
CA PRO A 359 -12.95 8.21 20.90
C PRO A 359 -13.23 9.57 21.53
N PRO A 360 -13.77 10.54 20.77
CA PRO A 360 -14.08 11.84 21.32
C PRO A 360 -14.83 11.59 22.62
N ARG A 361 -14.28 12.06 23.76
CA ARG A 361 -14.98 11.99 25.02
C ARG A 361 -16.32 12.64 24.72
N LEU A 362 -17.38 11.83 24.67
CA LEU A 362 -18.73 12.32 24.84
C LEU A 362 -18.62 13.18 26.09
N GLN A 363 -18.62 14.50 25.92
CA GLN A 363 -18.76 15.39 27.05
C GLN A 363 -20.07 14.94 27.65
N ALA A 364 -19.99 14.23 28.78
CA ALA A 364 -21.17 13.92 29.54
C ALA A 364 -21.81 15.28 29.81
N VAL A 365 -22.94 15.53 29.15
CA VAL A 365 -23.80 16.66 29.48
C VAL A 365 -23.95 16.57 30.99
N PRO A 366 -23.53 17.59 31.76
CA PRO A 366 -23.61 17.52 33.21
C PRO A 366 -25.03 17.10 33.59
N LEU A 367 -25.17 16.05 34.41
CA LEU A 367 -26.43 15.58 34.97
C LEU A 367 -27.45 16.70 35.35
N PRO A 368 -27.04 17.89 35.85
CA PRO A 368 -27.99 18.99 36.08
C PRO A 368 -28.66 19.57 34.81
N GLU A 369 -28.04 19.51 33.63
CA GLU A 369 -28.65 20.00 32.37
C GLU A 369 -29.70 19.04 31.82
N LEU A 370 -29.51 17.73 31.97
CA LEU A 370 -30.51 16.72 31.62
C LEU A 370 -31.75 16.82 32.51
N ALA A 371 -31.56 16.99 33.82
CA ALA A 371 -32.68 17.21 34.75
C ALA A 371 -33.44 18.52 34.46
N ALA A 372 -32.74 19.58 34.04
CA ALA A 372 -33.37 20.84 33.66
C ALA A 372 -34.15 20.73 32.33
N GLN A 373 -33.66 19.96 31.36
CA GLN A 373 -34.37 19.70 30.10
C GLN A 373 -35.62 18.83 30.30
N GLU A 374 -35.53 17.77 31.11
CA GLU A 374 -36.69 16.93 31.44
C GLU A 374 -37.77 17.73 32.19
N LYS A 375 -37.36 18.60 33.13
CA LYS A 375 -38.29 19.49 33.82
C LYS A 375 -38.98 20.47 32.87
N ARG A 376 -38.25 21.10 31.95
CA ARG A 376 -38.82 22.01 30.94
C ARG A 376 -39.76 21.28 29.97
N ALA A 377 -39.44 20.05 29.58
CA ALA A 377 -40.30 19.22 28.74
C ALA A 377 -41.60 18.81 29.45
N ALA A 378 -41.51 18.46 30.74
CA ALA A 378 -42.67 18.14 31.56
C ALA A 378 -43.59 19.36 31.78
N GLU A 379 -43.02 20.54 32.06
CA GLU A 379 -43.76 21.79 32.21
C GLU A 379 -44.45 22.20 30.90
N ALA A 380 -43.77 22.06 29.75
CA ALA A 380 -44.34 22.33 28.44
C ALA A 380 -45.49 21.36 28.07
N ALA A 381 -45.40 20.09 28.48
CA ALA A 381 -46.46 19.11 28.27
C ALA A 381 -47.68 19.37 29.17
N LEU A 382 -47.46 19.82 30.41
CA LEU A 382 -48.52 20.20 31.34
C LEU A 382 -49.28 21.45 30.86
N CYS A 383 -48.56 22.42 30.29
CA CYS A 383 -49.15 23.64 29.74
C CYS A 383 -50.06 23.32 28.54
N ARG A 384 -49.65 22.42 27.64
CA ARG A 384 -50.47 21.98 26.50
C ARG A 384 -51.78 21.29 26.92
N ARG A 385 -51.80 20.55 28.02
CA ARG A 385 -53.00 19.87 28.53
C ARG A 385 -53.99 20.79 29.24
N ARG A 386 -53.58 21.99 29.65
CA ARG A 386 -54.46 22.98 30.29
C ARG A 386 -55.09 23.97 29.31
N CYS A 387 -54.56 24.05 28.10
CA CYS A 387 -55.07 24.91 27.02
C CYS A 387 -55.93 24.16 25.99
N SER A 388 -56.15 22.86 26.19
CA SER A 388 -57.12 22.00 25.49
C SER A 388 -58.26 21.67 26.43
#